data_AF-A0A3Q4MDT8-F1
#
_entry.id   AF-A0A3Q4MDT8-F1
#
_cell.length_a   1.000
_cell.length_b   1.000
_cell.length_c   1.000
_cell.angle_alpha   90.00
_cell.angle_beta   90.00
_cell.angle_gamma   90.00
#
_symmetry.space_group_name_H-M   'P 1'
#
loop_
_entity.id
_entity.type
_entity.pdbx_description
1 polymer ?
#
loop_
_entity_poly.entity_id
_entity_poly.type
_entity_poly.pdbx_seq_one_letter_code
_entity_poly.pdbx_strand_id
1 'polypeptide(L)'
;MSSPRSKLPLLLYGILLCSSSAPLPVISRTRQTVRSAGSLVSPSSNIWDKREVTAKDGEYLLGIKRLRRLYCNVGIGFHIQVLPNGKITGVHNENRYSK
;
A
#
# COMPACT_ATOMS: atom_id res chain seq x y z
N MET A 1 -1.50 -55.25 32.98
CA MET A 1 -1.95 -53.84 32.86
C MET A 1 -1.37 -53.29 31.57
N SER A 2 -2.17 -53.18 30.50
CA SER A 2 -1.68 -52.66 29.22
C SER A 2 -1.61 -51.14 29.27
N SER A 3 -0.44 -50.60 28.93
CA SER A 3 -0.18 -49.15 28.86
C SER A 3 -0.98 -48.50 27.72
N PRO A 4 -1.40 -47.23 27.87
CA PRO A 4 -2.19 -46.54 26.85
C PRO A 4 -1.35 -46.31 25.58
N ARG A 5 -1.88 -46.72 24.43
CA ARG A 5 -1.29 -46.45 23.10
C ARG A 5 -1.30 -44.94 22.85
N SER A 6 -0.13 -44.34 22.69
CA SER A 6 0.03 -42.91 22.45
C SER A 6 -0.49 -42.54 21.05
N LYS A 7 -1.41 -41.56 20.99
CA LYS A 7 -1.98 -41.03 19.72
C LYS A 7 -1.11 -39.93 19.09
N LEU A 8 0.12 -39.77 19.57
CA LEU A 8 1.11 -38.81 19.09
C LEU A 8 1.40 -38.87 17.58
N PRO A 9 1.52 -40.06 16.93
CA PRO A 9 1.78 -40.09 15.49
C PRO A 9 0.59 -39.60 14.66
N LEU A 10 -0.65 -39.78 15.13
CA LEU A 10 -1.87 -39.25 14.47
C LEU A 10 -1.96 -37.73 14.57
N LEU A 11 -1.57 -37.16 15.72
CA LEU A 11 -1.50 -35.71 15.90
C LEU A 11 -0.45 -35.07 14.99
N LEU A 12 0.74 -35.66 14.90
CA LEU A 12 1.80 -35.18 14.02
C LEU A 12 1.40 -35.28 12.54
N TYR A 13 0.70 -36.35 12.14
CA TYR A 13 0.18 -36.50 10.79
C TYR A 13 -0.89 -35.44 10.46
N GLY A 14 -1.79 -35.14 11.40
CA GLY A 14 -2.79 -34.07 11.22
C GLY A 14 -2.19 -32.67 11.05
N ILE A 15 -1.10 -32.37 11.77
CA ILE A 15 -0.38 -31.09 11.64
C ILE A 15 0.33 -30.99 10.28
N LEU A 16 0.92 -32.09 9.80
CA LEU A 16 1.61 -32.12 8.52
C LEU A 16 0.65 -31.91 7.33
N LEU A 17 -0.56 -32.47 7.37
CA LEU A 17 -1.57 -32.27 6.32
C LEU A 17 -2.18 -30.87 6.30
N CYS A 18 -2.23 -30.14 7.42
CA CYS A 18 -2.71 -28.74 7.41
C CYS A 18 -1.74 -27.78 6.72
N SER A 19 -0.46 -28.16 6.59
CA SER A 19 0.61 -27.28 6.09
C SER A 19 0.69 -27.20 4.55
N SER A 20 0.02 -28.10 3.83
CA SER A 20 0.06 -28.18 2.36
C SER A 20 -1.04 -27.38 1.65
N SER A 21 -1.84 -26.62 2.39
CA SER A 21 -2.88 -25.73 1.84
C SER A 21 -2.52 -24.25 2.02
N ALA A 22 -1.31 -23.86 1.63
CA ALA A 22 -0.98 -22.45 1.44
C ALA A 22 -1.35 -22.05 -0.01
N PRO A 23 -2.38 -21.22 -0.25
CA PRO A 23 -2.55 -20.63 -1.56
C PRO A 23 -1.36 -19.72 -1.85
N LEU A 24 -0.73 -19.91 -3.01
CA LEU A 24 0.25 -18.97 -3.57
C LEU A 24 -0.37 -17.56 -3.56
N PRO A 25 0.32 -16.52 -3.06
CA PRO A 25 -0.18 -15.17 -3.17
C PRO A 25 -0.09 -14.76 -4.65
N VAL A 26 -1.19 -14.94 -5.37
CA VAL A 26 -1.46 -14.15 -6.58
C VAL A 26 -1.36 -12.69 -6.13
N ILE A 27 -0.39 -11.97 -6.69
CA ILE A 27 -0.18 -10.54 -6.48
C ILE A 27 -1.42 -9.81 -7.01
N SER A 28 -2.43 -9.69 -6.15
CA SER A 28 -3.61 -8.88 -6.34
C SER A 28 -3.57 -7.77 -5.30
N ARG A 29 -3.29 -6.59 -5.80
CA ARG A 29 -3.23 -5.29 -5.12
C ARG A 29 -4.40 -5.12 -4.14
N THR A 30 -4.19 -5.35 -2.85
CA THR A 30 -5.16 -4.98 -1.81
C THR A 30 -4.43 -4.44 -0.58
N ARG A 31 -4.93 -3.31 -0.08
CA ARG A 31 -4.36 -2.47 0.97
C ARG A 31 -4.06 -3.26 2.25
N GLN A 32 -2.78 -3.35 2.61
CA GLN A 32 -2.34 -3.89 3.91
C GLN A 32 -2.69 -2.88 5.03
N THR A 33 -3.80 -3.14 5.72
CA THR A 33 -4.01 -2.65 7.09
C THR A 33 -3.26 -3.58 8.02
N VAL A 34 -2.13 -3.10 8.54
CA VAL A 34 -1.35 -3.76 9.58
C VAL A 34 -2.14 -3.65 10.89
N ARG A 35 -2.87 -4.71 11.27
CA ARG A 35 -3.38 -4.88 12.64
C ARG A 35 -2.43 -5.80 13.37
N SER A 36 -1.35 -5.21 13.85
CA SER A 36 -0.42 -5.83 14.80
C SER A 36 -1.15 -5.98 16.13
N ALA A 37 -1.28 -7.23 16.60
CA ALA A 37 -1.69 -7.54 17.96
C ALA A 37 -0.48 -7.28 18.87
N GLY A 38 -0.54 -6.21 19.67
CA GLY A 38 0.48 -5.93 20.66
C GLY A 38 0.38 -4.52 21.24
N SER A 39 0.29 -4.45 22.56
CA SER A 39 0.46 -3.27 23.44
C SER A 39 -0.81 -2.47 23.78
N LEU A 40 -1.34 -2.79 24.97
CA LEU A 40 -2.19 -1.92 25.77
C LEU A 40 -1.32 -0.77 26.32
N VAL A 41 -1.15 0.30 25.55
CA VAL A 41 -0.74 1.59 26.10
C VAL A 41 -1.69 2.63 25.53
N SER A 42 -2.67 3.02 26.35
CA SER A 42 -3.52 4.18 26.09
C SER A 42 -2.64 5.43 25.99
N PRO A 43 -2.60 6.16 24.86
CA PRO A 43 -2.10 7.52 24.86
C PRO A 43 -3.19 8.39 25.48
N SER A 44 -2.96 8.78 26.74
CA SER A 44 -3.66 9.86 27.39
C SER A 44 -3.53 11.15 26.58
N SER A 45 -4.65 11.87 26.50
CA SER A 45 -4.80 13.31 26.20
C SER A 45 -4.31 13.86 24.84
N ASN A 46 -5.24 14.56 24.17
CA ASN A 46 -5.09 15.42 22.96
C ASN A 46 -5.57 14.82 21.61
N ILE A 47 -6.65 14.04 21.63
CA ILE A 47 -7.28 13.45 20.43
C ILE A 47 -8.02 14.45 19.52
N TRP A 48 -8.29 15.67 20.00
CA TRP A 48 -9.21 16.59 19.33
C TRP A 48 -8.49 17.64 18.45
N ASP A 49 -7.20 17.88 18.65
CA ASP A 49 -6.43 18.89 17.88
C ASP A 49 -5.51 18.27 16.82
N LYS A 50 -5.15 16.98 16.99
CA LYS A 50 -4.22 16.27 16.09
C LYS A 50 -4.89 15.68 14.83
N ARG A 51 -6.22 15.52 14.84
CA ARG A 51 -6.96 14.86 13.75
C ARG A 51 -7.14 15.77 12.52
N GLU A 52 -7.29 17.08 12.74
CA GLU A 52 -7.46 18.07 11.66
C GLU A 52 -6.15 18.24 10.86
N VAL A 53 -5.02 18.36 11.56
CA VAL A 53 -3.68 18.52 10.95
C VAL A 53 -3.32 17.32 10.08
N THR A 54 -3.59 16.11 10.58
CA THR A 54 -3.27 14.87 9.84
C THR A 54 -4.17 14.63 8.62
N ALA A 55 -5.40 15.15 8.60
CA ALA A 55 -6.28 15.04 7.44
C ALA A 55 -5.75 15.84 6.24
N LYS A 56 -5.32 17.08 6.46
CA LYS A 56 -4.75 17.95 5.41
C LYS A 56 -3.42 17.41 4.88
N ASP A 57 -2.56 16.93 5.77
CA ASP A 57 -1.30 16.31 5.38
C ASP A 57 -1.54 15.04 4.56
N GLY A 58 -2.56 14.24 4.92
CA GLY A 58 -2.95 13.04 4.19
C GLY A 58 -3.36 13.33 2.74
N GLU A 59 -4.14 14.38 2.50
CA GLU A 59 -4.55 14.80 1.16
C GLU A 59 -3.38 15.34 0.32
N TYR A 60 -2.51 16.15 0.93
CA TYR A 60 -1.31 16.65 0.28
C TYR A 60 -0.37 15.52 -0.16
N LEU A 61 -0.11 14.56 0.74
CA LEU A 61 0.71 13.38 0.44
C LEU A 61 0.07 12.49 -0.63
N LEU A 62 -1.26 12.38 -0.63
CA LEU A 62 -1.99 11.69 -1.69
C LEU A 62 -1.85 12.41 -3.04
N GLY A 63 -1.84 13.75 -3.04
CA GLY A 63 -1.57 14.58 -4.21
C GLY A 63 -0.20 14.30 -4.80
N ILE A 64 0.86 14.31 -3.98
CA ILE A 64 2.23 14.01 -4.42
C ILE A 64 2.30 12.59 -5.02
N LYS A 65 1.65 11.61 -4.40
CA LYS A 65 1.63 10.22 -4.90
C LYS A 65 0.94 10.08 -6.27
N ARG A 66 0.11 11.05 -6.67
CA ARG A 66 -0.62 11.06 -7.95
C ARG A 66 0.09 11.85 -9.05
N LEU A 67 1.19 12.56 -8.75
CA LEU A 67 1.98 13.27 -9.76
C LEU A 67 2.51 12.32 -10.82
N ARG A 68 2.26 12.64 -12.09
CA ARG A 68 2.56 11.80 -13.24
C ARG A 68 2.70 12.68 -14.47
N ARG A 69 3.71 12.37 -15.28
CA ARG A 69 3.85 12.96 -16.61
C ARG A 69 2.73 12.47 -17.53
N LEU A 70 2.19 13.38 -18.34
CA LEU A 70 1.21 13.06 -19.37
C LEU A 70 1.90 13.12 -20.74
N TYR A 71 2.00 11.97 -21.41
CA TYR A 71 2.59 11.83 -22.74
C TYR A 71 1.48 11.75 -23.80
N CYS A 72 1.66 12.47 -24.89
CA CYS A 72 0.78 12.47 -26.04
C CYS A 72 1.44 11.71 -27.19
N ASN A 73 0.74 10.72 -27.75
CA ASN A 73 1.22 9.86 -28.85
C ASN A 73 1.00 10.47 -30.26
N VAL A 74 0.88 11.80 -30.39
CA VAL A 74 0.63 12.45 -31.69
C VAL A 74 1.97 12.76 -32.38
N GLY A 75 2.12 12.30 -33.63
CA GLY A 75 3.36 12.49 -34.40
C GLY A 75 4.56 11.80 -33.74
N ILE A 76 5.67 12.53 -33.56
CA ILE A 76 6.83 12.04 -32.80
C ILE A 76 6.59 11.96 -31.28
N GLY A 77 5.42 12.43 -30.82
CA GLY A 77 4.98 12.46 -29.44
C GLY A 77 5.68 13.50 -28.57
N PHE A 78 5.03 13.87 -27.46
CA PHE A 78 5.51 14.93 -26.56
C PHE A 78 4.87 14.81 -25.16
N HIS A 79 5.53 15.38 -24.16
CA HIS A 79 4.94 15.57 -22.83
C HIS A 79 4.15 16.88 -22.78
N ILE A 80 2.96 16.84 -22.18
CA ILE A 80 2.18 18.04 -21.90
C ILE A 80 2.84 18.76 -20.73
N GLN A 81 3.00 20.08 -20.86
CA GLN A 81 3.49 20.95 -19.80
C GLN A 81 2.55 22.14 -19.57
N VAL A 82 2.54 22.63 -18.33
CA VAL A 82 1.79 23.83 -17.92
C VAL A 82 2.75 24.87 -17.38
N LEU A 83 2.88 26.01 -18.08
CA LEU A 83 3.78 27.09 -17.70
C LEU A 83 3.18 27.93 -16.56
N PRO A 84 3.99 28.70 -15.81
CA PRO A 84 3.51 29.59 -14.75
C PRO A 84 2.50 30.66 -15.21
N ASN A 85 2.53 31.02 -16.49
CA ASN A 85 1.57 31.94 -17.11
C ASN A 85 0.23 31.27 -17.48
N GLY A 86 0.04 29.99 -17.13
CA GLY A 86 -1.16 29.21 -17.46
C GLY A 86 -1.19 28.63 -18.87
N LYS A 87 -0.16 28.87 -19.70
CA LYS A 87 -0.11 28.32 -21.06
C LYS A 87 0.17 26.81 -21.01
N ILE A 88 -0.58 26.03 -21.79
CA ILE A 88 -0.39 24.60 -21.98
C ILE A 88 0.35 24.38 -23.30
N THR A 89 1.46 23.64 -23.28
CA THR A 89 2.22 23.31 -24.51
C THR A 89 2.78 21.89 -24.46
N GLY A 90 3.33 21.41 -25.58
CA GLY A 90 4.09 20.16 -25.64
C GLY A 90 5.60 20.39 -25.57
N VAL A 91 6.34 19.48 -24.93
CA VAL A 91 7.81 19.42 -24.94
C VAL A 91 8.31 18.00 -25.17
N HIS A 92 9.41 17.87 -25.90
CA HIS A 92 10.05 16.57 -26.12
C HIS A 92 11.04 16.20 -25.00
N ASN A 93 11.58 17.20 -24.30
CA ASN A 93 12.43 16.99 -23.13
C ASN A 93 11.65 17.20 -21.84
N GLU A 94 11.90 16.33 -20.86
CA GLU A 94 11.27 16.42 -19.55
C GLU A 94 11.72 17.69 -18.81
N ASN A 95 10.79 18.34 -18.11
CA ASN A 95 11.12 19.46 -17.24
C ASN A 95 10.18 19.54 -16.03
N ARG A 96 10.33 20.60 -15.22
CA ARG A 96 9.55 20.79 -13.98
C ARG A 96 8.05 21.04 -14.22
N TYR A 97 7.69 21.49 -15.41
CA TYR A 97 6.33 21.84 -15.80
C TYR A 97 5.60 20.69 -16.50
N SER A 98 6.29 19.58 -16.79
CA SER A 98 5.74 18.39 -17.46
C SER A 98 5.47 17.21 -16.51
N LYS A 99 5.26 17.50 -15.21
CA LYS A 99 5.13 16.52 -14.11
C LYS A 99 3.69 16.25 -13.70
#